data_AF-A0A150V7F1-F1
#
_entry.id   AF-A0A150V7F1-F1
#
_cell.length_a   1.000
_cell.length_b   1.000
_cell.length_c   1.000
_cell.angle_alpha   90.00
_cell.angle_beta   90.00
_cell.angle_gamma   90.00
#
_symmetry.space_group_name_H-M   'P 1'
#
loop_
_entity.id
_entity.type
_entity.pdbx_description
1 polymer ?
#
loop_
_entity_poly.entity_id
_entity_poly.type
_entity_poly.pdbx_seq_one_letter_code
_entity_poly.pdbx_strand_id
1 'polypeptide(L)'
;MKSVIEFLRVQSSDRAVSNVWINDDIRPLPPARRTWTTWAYISFWGINQICLSNWQIGASLVSAGLSVWQSVIAIVIGKIIISVVAIANGYVGAEWHIGFAVLSRYIWGIRGQYLALVQRIILSLVWFSVQSWTGGLCIQNVLASIFPSYQRMKNHFPASAKMNTKQFIGWVIFNILMIPILYIRPERMKHVVLHMNIVSAITLVCMMIWALSAAGGAGPLVSQPATVSNAELGWGIVSAVTTVIGGIAVGLTNQMDYSRFARCPGDQVAGQWISIIGFGAIMPVFGCLASSASQAIYGEAIW
;
A
#
# COMPACT_ATOMS: atom_id res chain seq x y z
N MET A 1 16.58 -1.02 36.60
CA MET A 1 16.37 0.01 35.54
C MET A 1 17.57 0.17 34.60
N LYS A 2 18.82 0.35 35.08
CA LYS A 2 20.01 0.52 34.20
C LYS A 2 20.25 -0.63 33.21
N SER A 3 20.10 -1.88 33.62
CA SER A 3 20.27 -3.06 32.76
C SER A 3 19.27 -3.14 31.59
N VAL A 4 18.02 -2.72 31.79
CA VAL A 4 17.02 -2.65 30.71
C VAL A 4 17.33 -1.50 29.76
N ILE A 5 17.78 -0.36 30.29
CA ILE A 5 18.18 0.79 29.48
C ILE A 5 19.41 0.46 28.64
N GLU A 6 20.38 -0.29 29.17
CA GLU A 6 21.54 -0.79 28.41
C GLU A 6 21.14 -1.80 27.34
N PHE A 7 20.21 -2.71 27.62
CA PHE A 7 19.69 -3.66 26.64
C PHE A 7 18.95 -2.96 25.49
N LEU A 8 18.19 -1.90 25.79
CA LEU A 8 17.46 -1.12 24.80
C LEU A 8 18.32 -0.05 24.11
N ARG A 9 19.56 0.17 24.56
CA ARG A 9 20.44 1.20 24.01
C ARG A 9 20.93 0.77 22.64
N VAL A 10 20.68 1.61 21.63
CA VAL A 10 21.23 1.42 20.29
C VAL A 10 22.75 1.38 20.40
N GLN A 11 23.35 0.26 20.01
CA GLN A 11 24.78 0.05 20.10
C GLN A 11 25.52 1.10 19.25
N SER A 12 26.55 1.70 19.83
CA SER A 12 27.52 2.51 19.09
C SER A 12 28.43 1.58 18.30
N SER A 13 28.64 1.87 17.01
CA SER A 13 29.66 1.17 16.22
C SER A 13 31.03 1.83 16.39
N ASP A 14 32.10 1.11 16.00
CA ASP A 14 33.49 1.60 16.04
C ASP A 14 33.72 2.92 15.30
N ARG A 15 32.76 3.34 14.45
CA ARG A 15 32.85 4.54 13.62
C ARG A 15 32.17 5.77 14.21
N ALA A 16 31.30 5.66 15.23
CA ALA A 16 30.64 6.82 15.84
C ALA A 16 29.94 6.51 17.18
N VAL A 17 29.96 7.50 18.09
CA VAL A 17 29.19 7.48 19.33
C VAL A 17 27.73 7.81 19.04
N SER A 18 26.83 6.83 19.19
CA SER A 18 25.39 7.03 19.10
C SER A 18 24.89 7.99 20.19
N ASN A 19 24.12 9.01 19.79
CA ASN A 19 23.48 9.95 20.70
C ASN A 19 21.99 10.15 20.33
N VAL A 20 21.29 11.06 21.01
CA VAL A 20 19.85 11.31 20.79
C VAL A 20 19.53 11.74 19.34
N TRP A 21 20.51 12.32 18.63
CA TRP A 21 20.34 12.91 17.30
C TRP A 21 20.92 12.06 16.17
N ILE A 22 21.92 11.22 16.46
CA ILE A 22 22.62 10.42 15.46
C ILE A 22 22.79 8.97 15.93
N ASN A 23 22.47 8.05 15.03
CA ASN A 23 22.73 6.62 15.15
C ASN A 23 22.99 6.03 13.74
N ASP A 24 23.33 4.75 13.68
CA ASP A 24 23.65 4.08 12.41
C ASP A 24 22.46 3.91 11.44
N ASP A 25 21.22 4.08 11.91
CA ASP A 25 20.00 4.00 11.10
C ASP A 25 19.58 5.35 10.51
N ILE A 26 19.94 6.45 11.18
CA ILE A 26 19.56 7.83 10.83
C ILE A 26 20.64 8.49 9.95
N ARG A 27 21.90 8.09 10.10
CA ARG A 27 23.01 8.64 9.31
C ARG A 27 22.81 8.45 7.80
N PRO A 28 23.41 9.31 6.95
CA PRO A 28 23.43 9.10 5.52
C PRO A 28 23.93 7.71 5.17
N LEU A 29 23.21 7.03 4.27
CA LEU A 29 23.49 5.65 3.95
C LEU A 29 24.84 5.53 3.20
N PRO A 30 25.77 4.65 3.62
CA PRO A 30 27.05 4.50 2.94
C PRO A 30 26.88 3.89 1.54
N PRO A 31 27.79 4.16 0.58
CA PRO A 31 27.67 3.66 -0.80
C PRO A 31 27.47 2.15 -0.92
N ALA A 32 28.10 1.35 -0.06
CA ALA A 32 27.97 -0.11 -0.07
C ALA A 32 26.54 -0.62 0.23
N ARG A 33 25.69 0.18 0.90
CA ARG A 33 24.30 -0.17 1.24
C ARG A 33 23.28 0.40 0.22
N ARG A 34 23.74 1.23 -0.72
CA ARG A 34 22.92 1.81 -1.81
C ARG A 34 22.83 0.78 -2.94
N THR A 35 21.82 -0.09 -2.88
CA THR A 35 21.74 -1.26 -3.79
C THR A 35 20.49 -1.26 -4.66
N TRP A 36 19.64 -0.23 -4.55
CA TRP A 36 18.38 -0.16 -5.28
C TRP A 36 18.59 0.48 -6.64
N THR A 37 18.10 -0.22 -7.65
CA THR A 37 18.07 0.20 -9.06
C THR A 37 16.64 0.55 -9.44
N THR A 38 16.42 1.02 -10.67
CA THR A 38 15.07 1.24 -11.22
C THR A 38 14.12 0.06 -11.00
N TRP A 39 14.60 -1.17 -11.16
CA TRP A 39 13.81 -2.39 -10.93
C TRP A 39 13.36 -2.57 -9.48
N ALA A 40 14.21 -2.20 -8.52
CA ALA A 40 13.85 -2.21 -7.11
C ALA A 40 12.74 -1.19 -6.84
N TYR A 41 12.78 -0.01 -7.49
CA TYR A 41 11.73 1.00 -7.36
C TYR A 41 10.42 0.60 -8.04
N ILE A 42 10.47 -0.03 -9.23
CA ILE A 42 9.28 -0.59 -9.88
C ILE A 42 8.59 -1.58 -8.94
N SER A 43 9.39 -2.49 -8.36
CA SER A 43 8.89 -3.52 -7.45
C SER A 43 8.37 -2.90 -6.14
N PHE A 44 9.12 -1.98 -5.54
CA PHE A 44 8.71 -1.31 -4.31
C PHE A 44 7.36 -0.58 -4.47
N TRP A 45 7.22 0.22 -5.53
CA TRP A 45 5.95 0.89 -5.81
C TRP A 45 4.86 -0.09 -6.24
N GLY A 46 5.25 -1.22 -6.84
CA GLY A 46 4.35 -2.30 -7.22
C GLY A 46 3.58 -2.86 -6.03
N ILE A 47 4.16 -2.86 -4.81
CA ILE A 47 3.46 -3.31 -3.59
C ILE A 47 2.17 -2.53 -3.38
N ASN A 48 2.20 -1.22 -3.61
CA ASN A 48 1.04 -0.35 -3.39
C ASN A 48 0.07 -0.33 -4.56
N GLN A 49 0.49 -0.75 -5.76
CA GLN A 49 -0.37 -0.74 -6.94
C GLN A 49 -0.99 -2.11 -7.24
N ILE A 50 -0.23 -3.18 -7.02
CA ILE A 50 -0.62 -4.58 -7.24
C ILE A 50 -1.11 -5.16 -5.90
N CYS A 51 -2.13 -4.53 -5.32
CA CYS A 51 -2.70 -4.92 -4.05
C CYS A 51 -4.22 -4.80 -4.06
N LEU A 52 -4.87 -5.49 -3.14
CA LEU A 52 -6.34 -5.49 -3.03
C LEU A 52 -6.89 -4.09 -2.76
N SER A 53 -6.18 -3.29 -1.94
CA SER A 53 -6.62 -1.93 -1.62
C SER A 53 -6.71 -1.05 -2.88
N ASN A 54 -5.76 -1.16 -3.81
CA ASN A 54 -5.80 -0.42 -5.08
C ASN A 54 -6.82 -1.00 -6.07
N TRP A 55 -6.98 -2.33 -6.08
CA TRP A 55 -8.01 -3.03 -6.86
C TRP A 55 -9.42 -2.53 -6.55
N GLN A 56 -9.72 -2.31 -5.26
CA GLN A 56 -11.04 -1.88 -4.78
C GLN A 56 -11.39 -0.42 -5.10
N ILE A 57 -10.41 0.42 -5.41
CA ILE A 57 -10.64 1.87 -5.69
C ILE A 57 -11.56 2.05 -6.89
N GLY A 58 -11.37 1.26 -7.94
CA GLY A 58 -12.18 1.41 -9.15
C GLY A 58 -13.66 1.18 -8.86
N ALA A 59 -13.98 0.05 -8.23
CA ALA A 59 -15.34 -0.33 -7.90
C ALA A 59 -15.99 0.61 -6.86
N SER A 60 -15.22 1.14 -5.91
CA SER A 60 -15.75 2.08 -4.92
C SER A 60 -16.10 3.45 -5.52
N LEU A 61 -15.40 3.91 -6.57
CA LEU A 61 -15.76 5.12 -7.29
C LEU A 61 -17.01 4.93 -8.17
N VAL A 62 -17.17 3.74 -8.75
CA VAL A 62 -18.37 3.40 -9.51
C VAL A 62 -19.60 3.31 -8.61
N SER A 63 -19.46 2.71 -7.41
CA SER A 63 -20.55 2.70 -6.43
C SER A 63 -20.88 4.08 -5.86
N ALA A 64 -19.95 5.03 -5.92
CA ALA A 64 -20.20 6.45 -5.62
C ALA A 64 -20.94 7.21 -6.74
N GLY A 65 -21.28 6.55 -7.86
CA GLY A 65 -22.11 7.11 -8.93
C GLY A 65 -21.37 7.63 -10.16
N LEU A 66 -20.05 7.48 -10.22
CA LEU A 66 -19.25 7.79 -11.42
C LEU A 66 -19.35 6.64 -12.43
N SER A 67 -19.29 6.96 -13.72
CA SER A 67 -19.13 5.92 -14.74
C SER A 67 -17.73 5.29 -14.66
N VAL A 68 -17.57 4.07 -15.20
CA VAL A 68 -16.28 3.38 -15.20
C VAL A 68 -15.20 4.22 -15.87
N TRP A 69 -15.47 4.82 -17.03
CA TRP A 69 -14.47 5.61 -17.76
C TRP A 69 -14.10 6.91 -17.02
N GLN A 70 -15.07 7.57 -16.37
CA GLN A 70 -14.82 8.74 -15.52
C GLN A 70 -13.95 8.38 -14.31
N SER A 71 -14.23 7.23 -13.68
CA SER A 71 -13.44 6.70 -12.57
C SER A 71 -11.99 6.43 -12.99
N VAL A 72 -11.78 5.83 -14.17
CA VAL A 72 -10.44 5.58 -14.72
C VAL A 72 -9.68 6.89 -14.95
N ILE A 73 -10.32 7.90 -15.55
CA ILE A 73 -9.68 9.22 -15.75
C ILE A 73 -9.29 9.84 -14.40
N ALA A 74 -10.21 9.86 -13.43
CA ALA A 74 -9.95 10.42 -12.11
C ALA A 74 -8.77 9.70 -11.41
N ILE A 75 -8.71 8.37 -11.54
CA ILE A 75 -7.59 7.58 -11.03
C ILE A 75 -6.29 7.98 -11.73
N VAL A 76 -6.26 8.04 -13.07
CA VAL A 76 -5.05 8.41 -13.82
C VAL A 76 -4.55 9.80 -13.43
N ILE A 77 -5.44 10.78 -13.32
CA ILE A 77 -5.10 12.13 -12.85
C ILE A 77 -4.50 12.09 -11.45
N GLY A 78 -5.14 11.37 -10.51
CA GLY A 78 -4.62 11.16 -9.17
C GLY A 78 -3.23 10.53 -9.18
N LYS A 79 -3.01 9.47 -9.97
CA LYS A 79 -1.71 8.78 -10.08
C LYS A 79 -0.62 9.65 -10.70
N ILE A 80 -0.95 10.54 -11.65
CA ILE A 80 0.00 11.53 -12.18
C ILE A 80 0.45 12.49 -11.07
N ILE A 81 -0.48 13.07 -10.32
CA ILE A 81 -0.18 13.98 -9.21
C ILE A 81 0.69 13.26 -8.15
N ILE A 82 0.28 12.05 -7.76
CA ILE A 82 1.03 11.19 -6.85
C ILE A 82 2.46 10.96 -7.36
N SER A 83 2.64 10.63 -8.64
CA SER A 83 3.96 10.34 -9.22
C SER A 83 4.88 11.56 -9.16
N VAL A 84 4.37 12.74 -9.55
CA VAL A 84 5.14 14.00 -9.48
C VAL A 84 5.59 14.30 -8.04
N VAL A 85 4.68 14.21 -7.08
CA VAL A 85 4.98 14.46 -5.66
C VAL A 85 5.94 13.40 -5.09
N ALA A 86 5.78 12.13 -5.50
CA ALA A 86 6.65 11.04 -5.09
C ALA A 86 8.08 11.22 -5.60
N ILE A 87 8.24 11.67 -6.84
CA ILE A 87 9.55 11.90 -7.45
C ILE A 87 10.22 13.11 -6.79
N ALA A 88 9.49 14.20 -6.59
CA ALA A 88 10.00 15.41 -5.95
C ALA A 88 10.49 15.13 -4.52
N ASN A 89 9.66 14.47 -3.68
CA ASN A 89 10.06 14.10 -2.32
C ASN A 89 11.15 13.01 -2.30
N GLY A 90 11.12 12.10 -3.29
CA GLY A 90 12.12 11.05 -3.42
C GLY A 90 13.51 11.56 -3.80
N TYR A 91 13.61 12.70 -4.49
CA TYR A 91 14.89 13.25 -4.93
C TYR A 91 15.82 13.57 -3.75
N VAL A 92 15.29 14.15 -2.67
CA VAL A 92 16.06 14.48 -1.47
C VAL A 92 16.68 13.24 -0.84
N GLY A 93 15.90 12.15 -0.73
CA GLY A 93 16.43 10.88 -0.23
C GLY A 93 17.45 10.26 -1.18
N ALA A 94 17.27 10.37 -2.50
CA ALA A 94 18.19 9.78 -3.48
C ALA A 94 19.53 10.53 -3.59
N GLU A 95 19.53 11.85 -3.42
CA GLU A 95 20.74 12.69 -3.47
C GLU A 95 21.53 12.62 -2.15
N TRP A 96 20.84 12.82 -1.03
CA TRP A 96 21.49 12.98 0.27
C TRP A 96 21.55 11.68 1.08
N HIS A 97 20.85 10.64 0.63
CA HIS A 97 20.76 9.33 1.30
C HIS A 97 20.29 9.40 2.76
N ILE A 98 19.43 10.37 3.06
CA ILE A 98 18.82 10.60 4.37
C ILE A 98 17.33 10.22 4.38
N GLY A 99 16.84 9.79 5.55
CA GLY A 99 15.44 9.49 5.77
C GLY A 99 14.61 10.70 6.22
N PHE A 100 13.30 10.48 6.35
CA PHE A 100 12.31 11.49 6.73
C PHE A 100 12.62 12.09 8.10
N ALA A 101 13.08 11.28 9.05
CA ALA A 101 13.40 11.74 10.40
C ALA A 101 14.56 12.74 10.45
N VAL A 102 15.39 12.83 9.40
CA VAL A 102 16.44 13.84 9.28
C VAL A 102 15.90 15.07 8.57
N LEU A 103 15.17 14.89 7.47
CA LEU A 103 14.63 16.02 6.70
C LEU A 103 13.57 16.79 7.47
N SER A 104 12.75 16.12 8.27
CA SER A 104 11.75 16.78 9.12
C SER A 104 12.39 17.80 10.07
N ARG A 105 13.67 17.62 10.45
CA ARG A 105 14.43 18.58 11.27
C ARG A 105 14.74 19.88 10.54
N TYR A 106 14.94 19.80 9.23
CA TYR A 106 15.20 20.97 8.40
C TYR A 106 13.96 21.86 8.31
N ILE A 107 12.76 21.25 8.24
CA ILE A 107 11.50 21.97 8.08
C ILE A 107 10.93 22.44 9.43
N TRP A 108 10.89 21.55 10.42
CA TRP A 108 10.18 21.77 11.69
C TRP A 108 11.11 22.10 12.85
N GLY A 109 12.43 22.10 12.62
CA GLY A 109 13.43 22.21 13.67
C GLY A 109 13.60 20.92 14.49
N ILE A 110 14.62 20.92 15.35
CA ILE A 110 15.05 19.74 16.11
C ILE A 110 13.97 19.23 17.08
N ARG A 111 13.18 20.14 17.67
CA ARG A 111 12.10 19.79 18.60
C ARG A 111 10.72 19.74 17.93
N GLY A 112 10.45 20.59 16.93
CA GLY A 112 9.16 20.59 16.24
C GLY A 112 8.90 19.33 15.41
N GLN A 113 9.96 18.65 14.93
CA GLN A 113 9.83 17.40 14.17
C GLN A 113 9.05 16.30 14.92
N TYR A 114 8.99 16.33 16.26
CA TYR A 114 8.33 15.28 17.03
C TYR A 114 6.83 15.22 16.73
N LEU A 115 6.18 16.36 16.44
CA LEU A 115 4.77 16.39 16.03
C LEU A 115 4.56 15.64 14.72
N ALA A 116 5.37 15.95 13.69
CA ALA A 116 5.31 15.26 12.40
C ALA A 116 5.65 13.77 12.52
N LEU A 117 6.60 13.41 13.40
CA LEU A 117 6.98 12.03 13.65
C LEU A 117 5.85 11.23 14.33
N VAL A 118 5.20 11.80 15.36
CA VAL A 118 4.08 11.16 16.07
C VAL A 118 2.89 10.96 15.13
N GLN A 119 2.51 11.99 14.36
CA GLN A 119 1.44 11.88 13.37
C GLN A 119 1.70 10.71 12.42
N ARG A 120 2.94 10.60 11.94
CA ARG A 120 3.35 9.53 11.04
C ARG A 120 3.30 8.15 11.70
N ILE A 121 3.77 8.00 12.94
CA ILE A 121 3.72 6.72 13.67
C ILE A 121 2.27 6.26 13.79
N ILE A 122 1.36 7.16 14.16
CA ILE A 122 -0.07 6.84 14.28
C ILE A 122 -0.62 6.36 12.93
N LEU A 123 -0.31 7.05 11.83
CA LEU A 123 -0.77 6.65 10.50
C LEU A 123 -0.19 5.31 10.05
N SER A 124 1.08 5.01 10.37
CA SER A 124 1.68 3.70 10.11
C SER A 124 0.99 2.57 10.87
N LEU A 125 0.57 2.81 12.13
CA LEU A 125 -0.21 1.84 12.90
C LEU A 125 -1.59 1.60 12.28
N VAL A 126 -2.28 2.66 11.85
CA VAL A 126 -3.60 2.53 11.19
C VAL A 126 -3.49 1.70 9.91
N TRP A 127 -2.51 2.02 9.05
CA TRP A 127 -2.30 1.25 7.81
C TRP A 127 -1.91 -0.19 8.08
N PHE A 128 -1.06 -0.45 9.09
CA PHE A 128 -0.75 -1.81 9.49
C PHE A 128 -2.00 -2.57 9.96
N SER A 129 -2.88 -1.94 10.76
CA SER A 129 -4.14 -2.54 11.19
C SER A 129 -5.05 -2.90 10.02
N VAL A 130 -5.22 -1.99 9.05
CA VAL A 130 -6.07 -2.25 7.87
C VAL A 130 -5.49 -3.37 6.99
N GLN A 131 -4.19 -3.33 6.70
CA GLN A 131 -3.57 -4.33 5.83
C GLN A 131 -3.48 -5.70 6.51
N SER A 132 -3.18 -5.75 7.82
CA SER A 132 -3.17 -7.02 8.56
C SER A 132 -4.56 -7.62 8.67
N TRP A 133 -5.60 -6.80 8.82
CA TRP A 133 -6.99 -7.25 8.81
C TRP A 133 -7.37 -7.89 7.47
N THR A 134 -7.09 -7.20 6.36
CA THR A 134 -7.32 -7.74 5.01
C THR A 134 -6.56 -9.04 4.78
N GLY A 135 -5.29 -9.11 5.22
CA GLY A 135 -4.51 -10.34 5.18
C GLY A 135 -5.13 -11.48 6.02
N GLY A 136 -5.69 -11.15 7.18
CA GLY A 136 -6.43 -12.08 8.04
C GLY A 136 -7.66 -12.67 7.36
N LEU A 137 -8.42 -11.86 6.62
CA LEU A 137 -9.56 -12.34 5.81
C LEU A 137 -9.11 -13.31 4.73
N CYS A 138 -7.96 -13.07 4.08
CA CYS A 138 -7.40 -14.00 3.11
C CYS A 138 -7.02 -15.34 3.75
N ILE A 139 -6.35 -15.33 4.91
CA ILE A 139 -6.00 -16.56 5.65
C ILE A 139 -7.26 -17.31 6.08
N GLN A 140 -8.29 -16.60 6.54
CA GLN A 140 -9.57 -17.22 6.87
C GLN A 140 -10.18 -17.95 5.65
N ASN A 141 -10.16 -17.34 4.47
CA ASN A 141 -10.66 -17.96 3.24
C ASN A 141 -9.84 -19.18 2.85
N VAL A 142 -8.51 -19.13 2.98
CA VAL A 142 -7.63 -20.30 2.75
C VAL A 142 -7.97 -21.44 3.71
N LEU A 143 -8.11 -21.14 5.02
CA LEU A 143 -8.48 -22.14 6.03
C LEU A 143 -9.85 -22.74 5.77
N ALA A 144 -10.82 -21.93 5.35
CA ALA A 144 -12.14 -22.40 4.98
C ALA A 144 -12.14 -23.34 3.77
N SER A 145 -11.27 -23.10 2.79
CA SER A 145 -11.12 -23.94 1.61
C SER A 145 -10.42 -25.27 1.90
N ILE A 146 -9.45 -25.29 2.84
CA ILE A 146 -8.75 -26.52 3.26
C ILE A 146 -9.61 -27.34 4.22
N PHE A 147 -10.28 -26.66 5.17
CA PHE A 147 -11.07 -27.28 6.23
C PHE A 147 -12.52 -26.78 6.17
N PRO A 148 -13.43 -27.51 5.50
CA PRO A 148 -14.85 -27.14 5.46
C PRO A 148 -15.50 -27.05 6.85
N SER A 149 -14.97 -27.76 7.85
CA SER A 149 -15.41 -27.67 9.25
C SER A 149 -15.17 -26.28 9.86
N TYR A 150 -14.17 -25.54 9.37
CA TYR A 150 -13.88 -24.17 9.78
C TYR A 150 -15.05 -23.22 9.45
N GLN A 151 -15.76 -23.47 8.35
CA GLN A 151 -16.98 -22.73 8.01
C GLN A 151 -18.15 -22.99 8.96
N ARG A 152 -18.15 -24.10 9.71
CA ARG A 152 -19.21 -24.42 10.68
C ARG A 152 -18.90 -23.95 12.10
N MET A 153 -17.75 -23.32 12.32
CA MET A 153 -17.34 -22.84 13.65
C MET A 153 -18.32 -21.80 14.20
N LYS A 154 -18.78 -22.01 15.44
CA LYS A 154 -19.67 -21.09 16.16
C LYS A 154 -18.96 -19.77 16.44
N ASN A 155 -19.66 -18.66 16.23
CA ASN A 155 -19.17 -17.35 16.62
C ASN A 155 -19.28 -17.18 18.15
N HIS A 156 -18.18 -16.79 18.79
CA HIS A 156 -18.09 -16.51 20.23
C HIS A 156 -18.06 -15.01 20.52
N PHE A 157 -17.92 -14.16 19.50
CA PHE A 157 -17.97 -12.72 19.68
C PHE A 157 -19.42 -12.21 19.66
N PRO A 158 -19.73 -11.16 20.44
CA PRO A 158 -21.04 -10.52 20.38
C PRO A 158 -21.24 -9.85 19.01
N ALA A 159 -22.49 -9.72 18.57
CA ALA A 159 -22.82 -9.09 17.29
C ALA A 159 -22.31 -7.63 17.17
N SER A 160 -22.13 -6.94 18.31
CA SER A 160 -21.55 -5.59 18.35
C SER A 160 -20.09 -5.52 17.93
N ALA A 161 -19.35 -6.64 17.97
CA ALA A 161 -17.92 -6.65 17.66
C ALA A 161 -17.61 -6.46 16.17
N LYS A 162 -18.62 -6.49 15.28
CA LYS A 162 -18.47 -6.46 13.81
C LYS A 162 -17.41 -7.45 13.27
N MET A 163 -17.13 -8.50 14.04
CA MET A 163 -16.10 -9.49 13.77
C MET A 163 -16.57 -10.87 14.24
N ASN A 164 -16.25 -11.88 13.45
CA ASN A 164 -16.49 -13.28 13.77
C ASN A 164 -15.24 -13.97 14.33
N THR A 165 -15.42 -15.04 15.11
CA THR A 165 -14.30 -15.83 15.65
C THR A 165 -13.34 -16.34 14.57
N LYS A 166 -13.88 -16.73 13.42
CA LYS A 166 -13.08 -17.18 12.26
C LYS A 166 -12.18 -16.06 11.71
N GLN A 167 -12.72 -14.84 11.57
CA GLN A 167 -11.98 -13.67 11.10
C GLN A 167 -10.85 -13.32 12.08
N PHE A 168 -11.13 -13.36 13.38
CA PHE A 168 -10.13 -13.11 14.41
C PHE A 168 -9.00 -14.14 14.38
N ILE A 169 -9.31 -15.43 14.26
CA ILE A 169 -8.31 -16.49 14.14
C ILE A 169 -7.44 -16.28 12.89
N GLY A 170 -8.07 -15.99 11.74
CA GLY A 170 -7.34 -15.67 10.50
C GLY A 170 -6.39 -14.49 10.68
N TRP A 171 -6.83 -13.42 11.35
CA TRP A 171 -5.99 -12.26 11.66
C TRP A 171 -4.82 -12.61 12.59
N VAL A 172 -5.04 -13.38 13.66
CA VAL A 172 -3.95 -13.80 14.57
C VAL A 172 -2.91 -14.63 13.81
N ILE A 173 -3.34 -15.60 13.01
CA ILE A 173 -2.43 -16.43 12.21
C ILE A 173 -1.65 -15.57 11.22
N PHE A 174 -2.31 -14.63 10.53
CA PHE A 174 -1.64 -13.71 9.62
C PHE A 174 -0.52 -12.92 10.33
N ASN A 175 -0.79 -12.37 11.52
CA ASN A 175 0.22 -11.62 12.26
C ASN A 175 1.41 -12.50 12.68
N ILE A 176 1.15 -13.73 13.12
CA ILE A 176 2.22 -14.68 13.47
C ILE A 176 3.08 -15.01 12.24
N LEU A 177 2.44 -15.28 11.08
CA LEU A 177 3.13 -15.57 9.83
C LEU A 177 3.97 -14.38 9.32
N MET A 178 3.61 -13.15 9.68
CA MET A 178 4.37 -11.95 9.31
C MET A 178 5.63 -11.74 10.17
N ILE A 179 5.70 -12.29 11.40
CA ILE A 179 6.84 -12.08 12.32
C ILE A 179 8.22 -12.35 11.67
N PRO A 180 8.45 -13.47 10.95
CA PRO A 180 9.74 -13.73 10.31
C PRO A 180 10.13 -12.67 9.26
N ILE A 181 9.13 -12.12 8.56
CA ILE A 181 9.33 -11.11 7.51
C ILE A 181 9.80 -9.78 8.11
N LEU A 182 9.38 -9.44 9.35
CA LEU A 182 9.84 -8.23 10.05
C LEU A 182 11.36 -8.20 10.30
N TYR A 183 12.01 -9.37 10.39
CA TYR A 183 13.46 -9.45 10.60
C TYR A 183 14.28 -9.26 9.31
N ILE A 184 13.62 -9.21 8.14
CA ILE A 184 14.29 -8.99 6.86
C ILE A 184 14.67 -7.52 6.75
N ARG A 185 15.97 -7.24 6.68
CA ARG A 185 16.47 -5.87 6.51
C ARG A 185 15.92 -5.24 5.22
N PRO A 186 15.48 -3.96 5.24
CA PRO A 186 14.94 -3.25 4.07
C PRO A 186 15.81 -3.34 2.81
N GLU A 187 17.13 -3.36 2.95
CA GLU A 187 18.09 -3.48 1.85
C GLU A 187 17.90 -4.75 1.01
N ARG A 188 17.54 -5.86 1.65
CA ARG A 188 17.36 -7.17 1.02
C ARG A 188 15.91 -7.42 0.59
N MET A 189 14.97 -6.53 0.97
CA MET A 189 13.55 -6.69 0.65
C MET A 189 13.25 -6.65 -0.84
N LYS A 190 14.13 -6.07 -1.67
CA LYS A 190 13.90 -5.95 -3.13
C LYS A 190 13.53 -7.27 -3.81
N HIS A 191 14.15 -8.38 -3.41
CA HIS A 191 13.85 -9.69 -3.99
C HIS A 191 12.53 -10.24 -3.45
N VAL A 192 12.31 -10.18 -2.14
CA VAL A 192 11.05 -10.66 -1.52
C VAL A 192 9.84 -9.93 -2.10
N VAL A 193 9.95 -8.62 -2.22
CA VAL A 193 8.94 -7.74 -2.80
C VAL A 193 8.65 -8.09 -4.25
N LEU A 194 9.68 -8.31 -5.06
CA LEU A 194 9.49 -8.69 -6.46
C LEU A 194 8.72 -10.02 -6.58
N HIS A 195 9.09 -11.04 -5.81
CA HIS A 195 8.39 -12.33 -5.82
C HIS A 195 6.94 -12.18 -5.38
N MET A 196 6.69 -11.44 -4.29
CA MET A 196 5.34 -11.17 -3.81
C MET A 196 4.49 -10.45 -4.86
N ASN A 197 5.03 -9.42 -5.52
CA ASN A 197 4.31 -8.71 -6.58
C ASN A 197 4.00 -9.59 -7.79
N ILE A 198 4.91 -10.47 -8.19
CA ILE A 198 4.66 -11.41 -9.31
C ILE A 198 3.50 -12.34 -8.94
N VAL A 199 3.52 -12.91 -7.74
CA VAL A 199 2.43 -13.77 -7.26
C VAL A 199 1.11 -12.99 -7.21
N SER A 200 1.11 -11.80 -6.60
CA SER A 200 -0.09 -10.95 -6.51
C SER A 200 -0.61 -10.53 -7.89
N ALA A 201 0.27 -10.16 -8.83
CA ALA A 201 -0.13 -9.79 -10.19
C ALA A 201 -0.80 -10.96 -10.90
N ILE A 202 -0.19 -12.16 -10.84
CA ILE A 202 -0.77 -13.37 -11.43
C ILE A 202 -2.13 -13.67 -10.80
N THR A 203 -2.23 -13.64 -9.46
CA THR A 203 -3.49 -13.91 -8.75
C THR A 203 -4.59 -12.94 -9.17
N LEU A 204 -4.32 -11.63 -9.17
CA LEU A 204 -5.29 -10.60 -9.53
C LEU A 204 -5.72 -10.71 -11.00
N VAL A 205 -4.79 -10.96 -11.91
CA VAL A 205 -5.11 -11.18 -13.34
C VAL A 205 -5.94 -12.45 -13.53
N CYS A 206 -5.59 -13.56 -12.86
CA CYS A 206 -6.37 -14.78 -12.91
C CYS A 206 -7.79 -14.58 -12.36
N MET A 207 -7.94 -13.84 -11.26
CA MET A 207 -9.24 -13.50 -10.69
C MET A 207 -10.08 -12.66 -11.65
N MET A 208 -9.48 -11.68 -12.33
CA MET A 208 -10.16 -10.92 -13.39
C MET A 208 -10.65 -11.85 -14.50
N ILE A 209 -9.74 -12.65 -15.09
CA ILE A 209 -10.07 -13.53 -16.22
C ILE A 209 -11.18 -14.51 -15.85
N TRP A 210 -11.11 -15.10 -14.65
CA TRP A 210 -12.15 -15.97 -14.14
C TRP A 210 -13.50 -15.25 -14.02
N ALA A 211 -13.52 -14.04 -13.45
CA ALA A 211 -14.76 -13.28 -13.28
C ALA A 211 -15.40 -12.97 -14.65
N LEU A 212 -14.64 -12.47 -15.63
CA LEU A 212 -15.19 -12.20 -16.96
C LEU A 212 -15.69 -13.47 -17.67
N SER A 213 -14.96 -14.58 -17.54
CA SER A 213 -15.34 -15.87 -18.13
C SER A 213 -16.65 -16.39 -17.52
N ALA A 214 -16.77 -16.35 -16.20
CA ALA A 214 -17.97 -16.80 -15.49
C ALA A 214 -19.20 -15.90 -15.75
N ALA A 215 -18.99 -14.60 -15.98
CA ALA A 215 -20.06 -13.66 -16.35
C ALA A 215 -20.43 -13.71 -17.84
N GLY A 216 -19.66 -14.41 -18.68
CA GLY A 216 -19.84 -14.41 -20.14
C GLY A 216 -19.49 -13.08 -20.82
N GLY A 217 -18.68 -12.22 -20.16
CA GLY A 217 -18.30 -10.90 -20.67
C GLY A 217 -17.86 -9.93 -19.57
N ALA A 218 -17.70 -8.66 -19.94
CA ALA A 218 -17.24 -7.61 -19.03
C ALA A 218 -18.30 -7.14 -18.01
N GLY A 219 -19.53 -7.67 -18.08
CA GLY A 219 -20.65 -7.31 -17.22
C GLY A 219 -21.29 -5.93 -17.53
N PRO A 220 -22.43 -5.62 -16.90
CA PRO A 220 -23.25 -4.45 -17.25
C PRO A 220 -22.67 -3.12 -16.76
N LEU A 221 -21.87 -3.12 -15.68
CA LEU A 221 -21.35 -1.88 -15.07
C LEU A 221 -20.42 -1.10 -16.00
N VAL A 222 -19.75 -1.76 -16.94
CA VAL A 222 -18.84 -1.12 -17.90
C VAL A 222 -19.57 -0.14 -18.82
N SER A 223 -20.83 -0.41 -19.15
CA SER A 223 -21.65 0.41 -20.04
C SER A 223 -22.60 1.34 -19.29
N GLN A 224 -22.59 1.33 -17.96
CA GLN A 224 -23.49 2.19 -17.18
C GLN A 224 -23.06 3.66 -17.25
N PRO A 225 -23.98 4.57 -17.62
CA PRO A 225 -23.72 6.00 -17.53
C PRO A 225 -23.62 6.44 -16.06
N ALA A 226 -23.03 7.61 -15.84
CA ALA A 226 -22.99 8.20 -14.50
C ALA A 226 -24.42 8.43 -13.98
N THR A 227 -24.64 8.17 -12.71
CA THR A 227 -25.97 8.31 -12.07
C THR A 227 -26.17 9.69 -11.42
N VAL A 228 -25.11 10.51 -11.34
CA VAL A 228 -25.11 11.84 -10.73
C VAL A 228 -25.36 12.96 -11.75
N SER A 229 -25.95 14.07 -11.30
CA SER A 229 -26.23 15.24 -12.17
C SER A 229 -24.94 15.97 -12.60
N ASN A 230 -24.99 16.77 -13.67
CA ASN A 230 -23.79 17.41 -14.26
C ASN A 230 -22.99 18.29 -13.28
N ALA A 231 -23.63 18.97 -12.34
CA ALA A 231 -22.94 19.81 -11.34
C ALA A 231 -22.31 18.97 -10.22
N GLU A 232 -23.00 17.91 -9.78
CA GLU A 232 -22.50 16.96 -8.78
C GLU A 232 -21.38 16.09 -9.35
N LEU A 233 -21.40 15.82 -10.66
CA LEU A 233 -20.37 15.05 -11.36
C LEU A 233 -18.98 15.69 -11.24
N GLY A 234 -18.89 17.02 -11.38
CA GLY A 234 -17.62 17.75 -11.23
C GLY A 234 -17.03 17.57 -9.83
N TRP A 235 -17.85 17.73 -8.79
CA TRP A 235 -17.45 17.49 -7.40
C TRP A 235 -17.14 16.01 -7.13
N GLY A 236 -17.88 15.09 -7.75
CA GLY A 236 -17.62 13.65 -7.70
C GLY A 236 -16.24 13.29 -8.24
N ILE A 237 -15.83 13.86 -9.38
CA ILE A 237 -14.50 13.67 -9.96
C ILE A 237 -13.41 14.25 -9.04
N VAL A 238 -13.61 15.44 -8.47
CA VAL A 238 -12.65 16.04 -7.53
C VAL A 238 -12.51 15.17 -6.27
N SER A 239 -13.63 14.68 -5.74
CA SER A 239 -13.65 13.76 -4.59
C SER A 239 -12.92 12.45 -4.92
N ALA A 240 -13.13 11.91 -6.12
CA ALA A 240 -12.45 10.71 -6.60
C ALA A 240 -10.92 10.91 -6.68
N VAL A 241 -10.45 11.98 -7.32
CA VAL A 241 -9.02 12.32 -7.40
C VAL A 241 -8.42 12.47 -6.00
N THR A 242 -9.12 13.20 -5.12
CA THR A 242 -8.67 13.42 -3.73
C THR A 242 -8.60 12.11 -2.95
N THR A 243 -9.54 11.19 -3.17
CA THR A 243 -9.55 9.85 -2.55
C THR A 243 -8.35 9.03 -2.99
N VAL A 244 -8.02 9.04 -4.28
CA VAL A 244 -6.85 8.34 -4.82
C VAL A 244 -5.55 8.92 -4.23
N ILE A 245 -5.43 10.24 -4.14
CA ILE A 245 -4.28 10.91 -3.52
C ILE A 245 -4.19 10.58 -2.02
N GLY A 246 -5.31 10.70 -1.30
CA GLY A 246 -5.39 10.44 0.13
C GLY A 246 -4.97 9.02 0.52
N GLY A 247 -5.27 8.04 -0.34
CA GLY A 247 -4.87 6.64 -0.13
C GLY A 247 -3.37 6.39 -0.04
N ILE A 248 -2.53 7.30 -0.57
CA ILE A 248 -1.07 7.15 -0.53
C ILE A 248 -0.32 8.39 -0.02
N ALA A 249 -1.03 9.48 0.30
CA ALA A 249 -0.45 10.76 0.71
C ALA A 249 0.57 10.61 1.86
N VAL A 250 0.27 9.75 2.84
CA VAL A 250 1.19 9.45 3.94
C VAL A 250 2.50 8.82 3.44
N GLY A 251 2.40 7.88 2.50
CA GLY A 251 3.55 7.23 1.85
C GLY A 251 4.37 8.18 0.98
N LEU A 252 3.79 9.28 0.52
CA LEU A 252 4.53 10.30 -0.24
C LEU A 252 5.46 11.11 0.66
N THR A 253 5.02 11.45 1.87
CA THR A 253 5.83 12.24 2.82
C THR A 253 7.08 11.52 3.29
N ASN A 254 7.07 10.18 3.31
CA ASN A 254 8.18 9.36 3.78
C ASN A 254 8.96 8.67 2.65
N GLN A 255 8.74 9.09 1.41
CA GLN A 255 9.36 8.46 0.24
C GLN A 255 10.88 8.38 0.34
N MET A 256 11.50 9.35 1.01
CA MET A 256 12.94 9.39 1.24
C MET A 256 13.52 8.29 2.11
N ASP A 257 12.71 7.65 2.96
CA ASP A 257 13.17 6.48 3.73
C ASP A 257 13.50 5.29 2.82
N TYR A 258 12.91 5.26 1.63
CA TYR A 258 13.14 4.25 0.61
C TYR A 258 14.03 4.77 -0.53
N SER A 259 13.91 6.03 -0.92
CA SER A 259 14.77 6.58 -1.97
C SER A 259 16.23 6.74 -1.53
N ARG A 260 16.53 6.77 -0.22
CA ARG A 260 17.90 6.72 0.30
C ARG A 260 18.71 5.48 -0.09
N PHE A 261 18.05 4.41 -0.50
CA PHE A 261 18.71 3.19 -0.98
C PHE A 261 19.11 3.24 -2.46
N ALA A 262 18.75 4.31 -3.19
CA ALA A 262 19.09 4.48 -4.60
C ALA A 262 20.61 4.50 -4.78
N ARG A 263 21.10 3.89 -5.87
CA ARG A 263 22.52 3.96 -6.24
C ARG A 263 22.92 5.33 -6.73
N CYS A 264 22.08 5.92 -7.59
CA CYS A 264 22.29 7.21 -8.21
C CYS A 264 21.00 8.04 -8.12
N PRO A 265 21.11 9.38 -8.00
CA PRO A 265 19.98 10.28 -8.13
C PRO A 265 19.34 10.10 -9.53
N GLY A 266 18.10 9.60 -9.57
CA GLY A 266 17.38 9.35 -10.82
C GLY A 266 16.92 7.92 -11.01
N ASP A 267 17.56 6.93 -10.38
CA ASP A 267 17.16 5.51 -10.46
C ASP A 267 15.70 5.30 -10.01
N GLN A 268 15.19 6.15 -9.10
CA GLN A 268 13.81 6.12 -8.63
C GLN A 268 12.78 6.64 -9.65
N VAL A 269 13.16 7.55 -10.56
CA VAL A 269 12.23 8.34 -11.37
C VAL A 269 11.46 7.45 -12.35
N ALA A 270 12.17 6.72 -13.19
CA ALA A 270 11.54 5.84 -14.18
C ALA A 270 10.72 4.74 -13.48
N GLY A 271 11.22 4.20 -12.36
CA GLY A 271 10.51 3.15 -11.63
C GLY A 271 9.21 3.63 -10.99
N GLN A 272 9.20 4.87 -10.50
CA GLN A 272 8.01 5.54 -9.98
C GLN A 272 6.97 5.81 -11.05
N TRP A 273 7.37 6.36 -12.20
CA TRP A 273 6.44 6.59 -13.32
C TRP A 273 5.80 5.30 -13.81
N ILE A 274 6.61 4.29 -14.12
CA ILE A 274 6.14 3.00 -14.65
C ILE A 274 5.19 2.33 -13.66
N SER A 275 5.57 2.29 -12.38
CA SER A 275 4.78 1.55 -11.40
C SER A 275 3.51 2.30 -10.99
N ILE A 276 3.63 3.57 -10.58
CA ILE A 276 2.50 4.37 -10.06
C ILE A 276 1.46 4.61 -11.14
N ILE A 277 1.87 4.94 -12.37
CA ILE A 277 0.90 5.19 -13.45
C ILE A 277 0.50 3.89 -14.13
N GLY A 278 1.46 3.06 -14.54
CA GLY A 278 1.16 1.83 -15.27
C GLY A 278 0.32 0.87 -14.43
N PHE A 279 0.91 0.29 -13.38
CA PHE A 279 0.18 -0.64 -12.52
C PHE A 279 -0.93 0.04 -11.73
N GLY A 280 -0.71 1.30 -11.30
CA GLY A 280 -1.69 2.02 -10.51
C GLY A 280 -2.97 2.39 -11.25
N ALA A 281 -2.93 2.55 -12.59
CA ALA A 281 -4.13 2.75 -13.39
C ALA A 281 -4.76 1.42 -13.85
N ILE A 282 -3.94 0.40 -14.17
CA ILE A 282 -4.43 -0.88 -14.69
C ILE A 282 -5.17 -1.69 -13.62
N MET A 283 -4.63 -1.80 -12.41
CA MET A 283 -5.20 -2.65 -11.36
C MET A 283 -6.61 -2.24 -10.92
N PRO A 284 -6.95 -0.95 -10.76
CA PRO A 284 -8.32 -0.53 -10.49
C PRO A 284 -9.28 -0.85 -11.63
N VAL A 285 -8.83 -0.79 -12.90
CA VAL A 285 -9.67 -1.17 -14.05
C VAL A 285 -10.01 -2.66 -13.97
N PHE A 286 -9.03 -3.50 -13.64
CA PHE A 286 -9.28 -4.94 -13.43
C PHE A 286 -10.27 -5.18 -12.29
N GLY A 287 -10.19 -4.39 -11.21
CA GLY A 287 -11.17 -4.40 -10.13
C GLY A 287 -12.57 -3.99 -10.57
N CYS A 288 -12.71 -2.93 -11.37
CA CYS A 288 -14.00 -2.55 -11.96
C CYS A 288 -14.59 -3.67 -12.81
N LEU A 289 -13.78 -4.31 -13.66
CA LEU A 289 -14.24 -5.39 -14.52
C LEU A 289 -14.67 -6.62 -13.71
N ALA A 290 -13.89 -6.99 -12.69
CA ALA A 290 -14.24 -8.10 -11.81
C ALA A 290 -15.52 -7.79 -10.99
N SER A 291 -15.68 -6.57 -10.52
CA SER A 291 -16.89 -6.13 -9.82
C SER A 291 -18.12 -6.05 -10.74
N SER A 292 -17.90 -5.70 -12.01
CA SER A 292 -18.94 -5.71 -13.05
C SER A 292 -19.41 -7.12 -13.36
N ALA A 293 -18.45 -8.04 -13.51
CA ALA A 293 -18.73 -9.45 -13.71
C ALA A 293 -19.40 -10.09 -12.49
N SER A 294 -18.99 -9.73 -11.26
CA SER A 294 -19.62 -10.27 -10.06
C SER A 294 -21.09 -9.89 -9.93
N GLN A 295 -21.50 -8.71 -10.42
CA GLN A 295 -22.92 -8.35 -10.51
C GLN A 295 -23.71 -9.28 -11.45
N ALA A 296 -23.12 -9.70 -12.56
CA ALA A 296 -23.76 -10.64 -13.48
C ALA A 296 -23.82 -12.07 -12.89
N ILE A 297 -22.83 -12.48 -12.10
CA ILE A 297 -22.73 -13.82 -11.51
C ILE A 297 -23.60 -13.96 -10.26
N TYR A 298 -23.54 -12.98 -9.36
CA TYR A 298 -24.10 -13.05 -8.00
C TYR A 298 -25.29 -12.12 -7.79
N GLY A 299 -25.64 -11.28 -8.77
CA GLY A 299 -26.71 -10.28 -8.66
C GLY A 299 -26.30 -8.98 -7.94
N GLU A 300 -25.13 -8.96 -7.31
CA GLU A 300 -24.59 -7.82 -6.59
C GLU A 300 -23.13 -7.55 -7.00
N ALA A 301 -22.76 -6.27 -7.10
CA ALA A 301 -21.39 -5.88 -7.36
C ALA A 301 -20.55 -6.11 -6.08
N ILE A 302 -19.59 -7.03 -6.17
CA ILE A 302 -18.67 -7.37 -5.08
C ILE A 302 -17.25 -7.00 -5.48
N TRP A 303 -16.54 -6.28 -4.61
CA TRP A 303 -15.17 -5.79 -4.81
C TRP A 303 -14.29 -5.91 -3.56
#